data_AF-A0A7I8KQH1-F1
#
_entry.id   AF-A0A7I8KQH1-F1
#
_cell.length_a   1.000
_cell.length_b   1.000
_cell.length_c   1.000
_cell.angle_alpha   90.00
_cell.angle_beta   90.00
_cell.angle_gamma   90.00
#
_symmetry.space_group_name_H-M   'P 1'
#
loop_
_entity.id
_entity.type
_entity.pdbx_description
1 polymer ?
#
loop_
_entity_poly.entity_id
_entity_poly.type
_entity_poly.pdbx_seq_one_letter_code
_entity_poly.pdbx_strand_id
1 'polypeptide(L)'
;MRTLSHPLFLLPLLFSVLLIFPNGGAAASRKPPLSGAYEPIQDPEDAHIQALAKYAVRQHKKESGESLVLTRVLGGQQQVVAGMNYRLIIGAAGWSGVEELYLAVVYEKPWKNFRNLTVFEPIV
;
A
#
# COMPACT_ATOMS: atom_id res chain seq x y z
N MET A 1 -21.68 -14.82 -29.23
CA MET A 1 -21.55 -14.87 -27.76
C MET A 1 -20.16 -15.37 -27.42
N ARG A 2 -19.24 -14.49 -26.98
CA ARG A 2 -17.87 -14.85 -26.60
C ARG A 2 -17.74 -14.66 -25.10
N THR A 3 -17.82 -15.73 -24.33
CA THR A 3 -17.50 -15.74 -22.91
C THR A 3 -15.99 -15.93 -22.76
N LEU A 4 -15.29 -14.85 -22.38
CA LEU A 4 -13.87 -14.88 -22.07
C LEU A 4 -13.70 -15.24 -20.58
N SER A 5 -13.75 -16.54 -20.30
CA SER A 5 -13.43 -17.10 -18.99
C SER A 5 -11.94 -16.91 -18.72
N HIS A 6 -11.61 -16.13 -17.68
CA HIS A 6 -10.24 -15.83 -17.31
C HIS A 6 -9.54 -17.11 -16.80
N PRO A 7 -8.36 -17.48 -17.34
CA PRO A 7 -7.69 -18.70 -16.92
C PRO A 7 -7.08 -18.52 -15.53
N LEU A 8 -7.49 -19.45 -14.68
CA LEU A 8 -6.94 -19.79 -13.38
C LEU A 8 -5.40 -19.98 -13.48
N PHE A 9 -4.61 -18.99 -13.05
CA PHE A 9 -3.17 -19.16 -12.88
C PHE A 9 -2.89 -19.82 -11.53
N LEU A 10 -2.51 -21.11 -11.62
CA LEU A 10 -1.96 -21.94 -10.57
C LEU A 10 -0.86 -21.22 -9.76
N LEU A 11 -1.09 -21.05 -8.46
CA LEU A 11 -0.03 -20.81 -7.47
C LEU A 11 0.64 -22.16 -7.17
N PRO A 12 1.96 -22.34 -7.40
CA PRO A 12 2.63 -23.53 -6.90
C PRO A 12 2.78 -23.40 -5.38
N LEU A 13 2.01 -24.22 -4.66
CA LEU A 13 2.08 -24.42 -3.22
C LEU A 13 3.35 -25.25 -2.93
N LEU A 14 4.48 -24.56 -2.69
CA LEU A 14 5.75 -25.23 -2.45
C LEU A 14 5.77 -25.77 -1.01
N PHE A 15 5.81 -27.10 -0.91
CA PHE A 15 6.12 -27.86 0.29
C PHE A 15 7.37 -27.31 1.00
N SER A 16 7.29 -27.04 2.30
CA SER A 16 8.47 -27.05 3.17
C SER A 16 8.08 -27.64 4.52
N VAL A 17 8.65 -28.82 4.74
CA VAL A 17 8.46 -29.68 5.89
C VAL A 17 9.13 -29.08 7.13
N LEU A 18 8.46 -29.28 8.25
CA LEU A 18 8.77 -28.93 9.64
C LEU A 18 10.09 -29.55 10.16
N LEU A 19 10.96 -28.78 10.84
CA LEU A 19 11.82 -29.28 11.94
C LEU A 19 12.16 -28.16 12.95
N ILE A 20 11.91 -28.46 14.22
CA ILE A 20 12.08 -27.62 15.42
C ILE A 20 13.48 -27.84 16.00
N PHE A 21 14.17 -26.77 16.46
CA PHE A 21 15.00 -26.80 17.68
C PHE A 21 15.09 -25.39 18.31
N PRO A 22 14.95 -25.26 19.66
CA PRO A 22 15.03 -23.99 20.38
C PRO A 22 16.42 -23.76 21.00
N ASN A 23 17.02 -22.58 20.84
CA ASN A 23 17.74 -21.85 21.90
C ASN A 23 18.40 -20.56 21.41
N GLY A 24 18.22 -19.50 22.20
CA GLY A 24 19.29 -18.57 22.59
C GLY A 24 19.79 -17.54 21.58
N GLY A 25 19.39 -16.27 21.80
CA GLY A 25 20.13 -15.10 21.32
C GLY A 25 19.24 -14.03 20.70
N ALA A 26 18.90 -13.00 21.49
CA ALA A 26 18.33 -11.77 20.97
C ALA A 26 19.41 -10.98 20.22
N ALA A 27 19.73 -11.39 19.01
CA ALA A 27 20.21 -10.48 17.99
C ALA A 27 18.97 -10.00 17.24
N ALA A 28 18.78 -8.68 17.15
CA ALA A 28 17.80 -8.09 16.25
C ALA A 28 18.21 -8.45 14.82
N SER A 29 17.83 -9.66 14.38
CA SER A 29 17.87 -10.07 12.99
C SER A 29 17.00 -9.07 12.25
N ARG A 30 17.64 -8.14 11.56
CA ARG A 30 17.05 -7.47 10.40
C ARG A 30 16.75 -8.59 9.42
N LYS A 31 15.61 -9.26 9.59
CA LYS A 31 15.11 -10.25 8.67
C LYS A 31 15.11 -9.56 7.31
N PRO A 32 15.80 -10.10 6.28
CA PRO A 32 15.72 -9.52 4.96
C PRO A 32 14.23 -9.45 4.58
N PRO A 33 13.79 -8.34 3.97
CA PRO A 33 12.39 -8.13 3.69
C PRO A 33 11.85 -9.34 2.92
N LEU A 34 10.90 -10.04 3.54
CA LEU A 34 10.32 -11.24 2.96
C LEU A 34 9.46 -10.77 1.80
N SER A 35 9.96 -10.97 0.58
CA SER A 35 9.25 -10.63 -0.65
C SER A 35 7.81 -11.14 -0.57
N GLY A 36 6.85 -10.21 -0.54
CA GLY A 36 5.41 -10.52 -0.47
C GLY A 36 4.73 -10.29 0.88
N ALA A 37 5.42 -9.97 1.98
CA ALA A 37 4.77 -9.51 3.21
C ALA A 37 4.57 -7.98 3.21
N TYR A 38 3.52 -7.51 3.90
CA TYR A 38 3.42 -6.08 4.22
C TYR A 38 4.42 -5.73 5.32
N GLU A 39 5.16 -4.66 5.09
CA GLU A 39 6.10 -4.09 6.05
C GLU A 39 5.70 -2.67 6.40
N PRO A 40 5.91 -2.22 7.64
CA PRO A 40 5.65 -0.84 8.02
C PRO A 40 6.45 0.13 7.15
N ILE A 41 5.82 1.25 6.79
CA ILE A 41 6.53 2.41 6.25
C ILE A 41 7.32 3.03 7.41
N GLN A 42 8.64 3.13 7.25
CA GLN A 42 9.54 3.61 8.32
C GLN A 42 9.45 5.12 8.52
N ASP A 43 9.33 5.88 7.42
CA ASP A 43 9.27 7.33 7.44
C ASP A 43 8.06 7.82 6.63
N PRO A 44 6.97 8.24 7.30
CA PRO A 44 5.82 8.85 6.63
C PRO A 44 6.16 10.18 5.93
N GLU A 45 7.21 10.88 6.36
CA GLU A 45 7.67 12.15 5.79
C GLU A 45 8.60 11.96 4.59
N ASP A 46 8.94 10.71 4.25
CA ASP A 46 9.71 10.40 3.05
C ASP A 46 9.05 11.01 1.81
N ALA A 47 9.86 11.67 0.98
CA ALA A 47 9.38 12.44 -0.16
C ALA A 47 8.58 11.59 -1.17
N HIS A 48 8.92 10.30 -1.32
CA HIS A 48 8.19 9.38 -2.19
C HIS A 48 6.84 9.03 -1.59
N ILE A 49 6.78 8.75 -0.29
CA ILE A 49 5.52 8.48 0.43
C ILE A 49 4.59 9.69 0.37
N GLN A 50 5.12 10.89 0.59
CA GLN A 50 4.38 12.14 0.43
C GLN A 50 3.88 12.35 -1.00
N ALA A 51 4.68 11.98 -2.01
CA ALA A 51 4.26 12.05 -3.41
C ALA A 51 3.16 11.03 -3.76
N LEU A 52 3.17 9.85 -3.14
CA LEU A 52 2.12 8.83 -3.28
C LEU A 52 0.81 9.29 -2.63
N ALA A 53 0.86 9.86 -1.43
CA ALA A 53 -0.32 10.42 -0.78
C ALA A 53 -0.95 11.57 -1.58
N LYS A 54 -0.12 12.51 -2.09
CA LYS A 54 -0.59 13.58 -2.98
C LYS A 54 -1.16 13.05 -4.30
N TYR A 55 -0.59 11.96 -4.82
CA TYR A 55 -1.14 11.27 -5.98
C TYR A 55 -2.53 10.70 -5.65
N ALA A 56 -2.69 10.02 -4.51
CA ALA A 56 -3.95 9.42 -4.10
C ALA A 56 -5.08 10.46 -3.98
N VAL A 57 -4.87 11.56 -3.25
CA VAL A 57 -5.88 12.62 -3.10
C VAL A 57 -6.24 13.25 -4.46
N ARG A 58 -5.25 13.52 -5.32
CA ARG A 58 -5.50 14.05 -6.66
C ARG A 58 -6.29 13.07 -7.54
N GLN A 59 -5.99 11.78 -7.43
CA GLN A 59 -6.65 10.76 -8.24
C GLN A 59 -8.08 10.52 -7.74
N HIS A 60 -8.31 10.48 -6.42
CA HIS A 60 -9.65 10.45 -5.84
C HIS A 60 -10.50 11.62 -6.34
N LYS A 61 -9.97 12.85 -6.30
CA LYS A 61 -10.69 14.03 -6.84
C LYS A 61 -11.11 13.84 -8.31
N LYS A 62 -10.29 13.18 -9.12
CA LYS A 62 -10.64 12.90 -10.54
C LYS A 62 -11.71 11.82 -10.68
N GLU A 63 -11.76 10.86 -9.78
CA GLU A 63 -12.65 9.69 -9.83
C GLU A 63 -14.01 9.97 -9.17
N SER A 64 -14.02 10.66 -8.02
CA SER A 64 -15.23 10.94 -7.24
C SER A 64 -15.78 12.36 -7.44
N GLY A 65 -14.95 13.29 -7.93
CA GLY A 65 -15.28 14.73 -7.98
C GLY A 65 -15.10 15.46 -6.63
N GLU A 66 -14.81 14.72 -5.55
CA GLU A 66 -14.65 15.29 -4.22
C GLU A 66 -13.32 16.05 -4.08
N SER A 67 -13.39 17.30 -3.62
CA SER A 67 -12.19 18.12 -3.43
C SER A 67 -11.69 18.01 -1.99
N LEU A 68 -10.80 17.06 -1.77
CA LEU A 68 -10.03 16.91 -0.54
C LEU A 68 -8.64 17.53 -0.69
N VAL A 69 -8.10 18.06 0.42
CA VAL A 69 -6.72 18.53 0.55
C VAL A 69 -6.00 17.61 1.50
N LEU A 70 -4.84 17.07 1.07
CA LEU A 70 -3.98 16.28 1.94
C LEU A 70 -3.44 17.16 3.06
N THR A 71 -3.68 16.77 4.31
CA THR A 71 -3.15 17.46 5.49
C THR A 71 -1.85 16.80 5.96
N ARG A 72 -1.84 15.47 6.07
CA ARG A 72 -0.68 14.69 6.57
C ARG A 72 -0.74 13.22 6.17
N VAL A 73 0.40 12.56 6.20
CA VAL A 73 0.50 11.10 6.14
C VAL A 73 0.78 10.60 7.55
N LEU A 74 -0.08 9.74 8.10
CA LEU A 74 0.10 9.19 9.45
C LEU A 74 1.05 7.98 9.42
N GLY A 75 1.15 7.32 8.27
CA GLY A 75 2.00 6.15 8.06
C GLY A 75 1.30 5.13 7.19
N GLY A 76 1.66 3.86 7.38
CA GLY A 76 1.07 2.79 6.61
C GLY A 76 1.99 1.59 6.44
N GLN A 77 1.70 0.80 5.42
CA GLN A 77 2.45 -0.39 5.08
C GLN A 77 2.77 -0.42 3.59
N GLN A 78 3.87 -1.07 3.24
CA GLN A 78 4.30 -1.29 1.86
C GLN A 78 4.55 -2.79 1.62
N GLN A 79 4.40 -3.22 0.37
CA GLN A 79 4.57 -4.62 0.00
C GLN A 79 5.14 -4.71 -1.41
N VAL A 80 6.18 -5.54 -1.56
CA VAL A 80 6.73 -5.93 -2.87
C VAL A 80 5.80 -6.98 -3.50
N VAL A 81 5.38 -6.72 -4.75
CA VAL A 81 4.58 -7.63 -5.59
C VAL A 81 5.17 -7.63 -7.01
N ALA A 82 4.37 -7.75 -8.07
CA ALA A 82 4.78 -7.40 -9.44
C ALA A 82 4.88 -5.86 -9.64
N GLY A 83 5.51 -5.16 -8.70
CA GLY A 83 5.41 -3.72 -8.44
C GLY A 83 5.52 -3.45 -6.94
N MET A 84 5.01 -2.30 -6.51
CA MET A 84 4.91 -1.93 -5.10
C MET A 84 3.47 -1.59 -4.76
N ASN A 85 2.94 -2.14 -3.67
CA ASN A 85 1.69 -1.69 -3.06
C ASN A 85 2.01 -0.84 -1.84
N TYR A 86 1.38 0.32 -1.73
CA TYR A 86 1.44 1.19 -0.57
C TYR A 86 0.05 1.37 0.01
N ARG A 87 -0.17 0.94 1.25
CA ARG A 87 -1.38 1.18 2.05
C ARG A 87 -1.10 2.33 2.99
N LEU A 88 -1.57 3.52 2.64
CA LEU A 88 -1.32 4.75 3.37
C LEU A 88 -2.54 5.11 4.22
N ILE A 89 -2.28 5.49 5.47
CA ILE A 89 -3.26 6.16 6.32
C ILE A 89 -2.96 7.66 6.20
N ILE A 90 -3.92 8.42 5.67
CA ILE A 90 -3.75 9.85 5.41
C ILE A 90 -4.85 10.65 6.10
N GLY A 91 -4.48 11.85 6.56
CA GLY A 91 -5.43 12.87 6.95
C GLY A 91 -5.73 13.77 5.75
N ALA A 92 -7.00 14.00 5.47
CA ALA A 92 -7.43 14.94 4.43
C ALA A 92 -8.64 15.73 4.88
N ALA A 93 -8.74 16.98 4.43
CA ALA A 93 -9.86 17.86 4.75
C ALA A 93 -10.56 18.35 3.48
N GLY A 94 -11.88 18.34 3.51
CA GLY A 94 -12.73 18.94 2.49
C GLY A 94 -13.01 20.41 2.76
N TRP A 95 -14.11 20.92 2.20
CA TRP A 95 -14.54 22.31 2.37
C TRP A 95 -14.82 22.70 3.83
N SER A 96 -15.24 21.74 4.66
CA SER A 96 -15.54 21.97 6.08
C SER A 96 -14.30 22.34 6.90
N GLY A 97 -13.10 22.08 6.37
CA GLY A 97 -11.83 22.22 7.08
C GLY A 97 -11.63 21.19 8.20
N VAL A 98 -12.59 20.30 8.41
CA VAL A 98 -12.47 19.18 9.35
C VAL A 98 -11.62 18.09 8.70
N GLU A 99 -10.55 17.69 9.38
CA GLU A 99 -9.72 16.57 8.93
C GLU A 99 -10.45 15.25 9.21
N GLU A 100 -10.53 14.41 8.19
CA GLU A 100 -10.95 13.03 8.27
C GLU A 100 -9.80 12.11 7.89
N LEU A 101 -9.85 10.86 8.35
CA LEU A 101 -8.83 9.86 8.07
C LEU A 101 -9.29 8.92 6.95
N TYR A 102 -8.39 8.65 6.01
CA TYR A 102 -8.65 7.80 4.86
C TYR A 102 -7.58 6.72 4.71
N LEU A 103 -8.02 5.55 4.28
CA LEU A 103 -7.16 4.50 3.75
C LEU A 103 -7.00 4.72 2.25
N ALA A 104 -5.79 5.01 1.82
CA ALA A 104 -5.43 5.13 0.41
C ALA A 104 -4.47 4.00 0.01
N VAL A 105 -4.86 3.19 -0.98
CA VAL A 105 -4.00 2.13 -1.51
C VAL A 105 -3.53 2.50 -2.92
N VAL A 106 -2.21 2.65 -3.08
CA VAL A 106 -1.58 3.00 -4.35
C VAL A 106 -0.70 1.86 -4.80
N TYR A 107 -0.97 1.35 -6.00
CA TYR A 107 -0.11 0.40 -6.69
C TYR A 107 0.81 1.15 -7.67
N GLU A 108 2.12 0.89 -7.59
CA GLU A 108 3.15 1.57 -8.39
C GLU A 108 4.05 0.57 -9.12
N LYS A 109 4.46 0.94 -10.33
CA LYS A 109 5.60 0.34 -11.04
C LYS A 109 6.55 1.47 -11.44
N PRO A 110 7.61 1.73 -10.65
CA PRO A 110 8.51 2.85 -10.90
C PRO A 110 9.14 2.79 -12.30
N TRP A 111 9.56 1.60 -12.73
CA TRP A 111 10.17 1.36 -14.05
C TRP A 111 9.22 1.55 -15.25
N LYS A 112 7.92 1.75 -15.02
CA LYS A 112 6.94 2.07 -16.07
C LYS A 112 6.34 3.47 -15.90
N ASN A 113 6.80 4.27 -14.93
CA ASN A 113 6.17 5.53 -14.54
C ASN A 113 4.65 5.38 -14.32
N PHE A 114 4.25 4.27 -13.72
CA PHE A 114 2.86 3.89 -13.58
C PHE A 114 2.46 3.93 -12.10
N ARG A 115 1.33 4.57 -11.82
CA ARG A 115 0.63 4.55 -10.53
C ARG A 115 -0.85 4.32 -10.78
N ASN A 116 -1.50 3.60 -9.87
CA ASN A 116 -2.93 3.40 -9.86
C ASN A 116 -3.45 3.48 -8.42
N LEU A 117 -4.48 4.29 -8.20
CA LEU A 117 -5.23 4.30 -6.95
C LEU A 117 -6.19 3.11 -6.99
N THR A 118 -6.11 2.20 -6.03
CA THR A 118 -6.98 1.02 -5.99
C THR A 118 -8.02 1.08 -4.88
N VAL A 119 -7.76 1.86 -3.83
CA VAL A 119 -8.68 2.09 -2.72
C VAL A 119 -8.52 3.52 -2.23
N PHE A 120 -9.64 4.18 -1.94
CA PHE A 120 -9.70 5.43 -1.21
C PHE A 120 -11.01 5.45 -0.41
N GLU A 121 -10.93 5.20 0.89
CA GLU A 121 -12.11 5.06 1.75
C GLU A 121 -11.88 5.70 3.13
N PRO A 122 -12.91 6.29 3.75
CA PRO A 122 -12.81 6.79 5.12
C PRO A 122 -12.54 5.65 6.10
N ILE A 123 -11.76 5.91 7.13
CA ILE A 123 -11.43 4.94 8.21
C ILE A 123 -12.46 5.00 9.35
N VAL A 124 -13.18 6.12 9.48
CA VAL A 124 -14.12 6.42 10.58
C VAL A 124 -15.46 6.89 10.05
#